data_AF-A0AAW0BCY3-F1
#
_entry.id   AF-A0AAW0BCY3-F1
#
_cell.length_a   1.000
_cell.length_b   1.000
_cell.length_c   1.000
_cell.angle_alpha   90.00
_cell.angle_beta   90.00
_cell.angle_gamma   90.00
#
_symmetry.space_group_name_H-M   'P 1'
#
loop_
_entity.id
_entity.type
_entity.pdbx_description
1 polymer ?
#
loop_
_entity_poly.entity_id
_entity_poly.type
_entity_poly.pdbx_seq_one_letter_code
_entity_poly.pdbx_strand_id
1 'polypeptide(L)'
;MSGTCVAANPDISSIGVRIAVYAQTLLSYAPAFLFTYDGKLDSEEERGLFKIYTPLLISSMGLLVTTVIQEATIGLGNHHILIVLNLVWMMNASALVLCVVPTTEVLNRPVLNAPVSRTQPHIRRLLLWWPQRHRQMLGVVLVSFTLTGMSILGLWHWIVLDIPGFERSALPSQCFDEITTTYLFIPFPITDRRIRTLSLIFYSIMALPLINIEITVMVLNAINLFLISPLKNAHQGDFLGIIRSVSFLSNWLYTLITVLALPIFGRNWAWLEPRMKCILAVLVPLIITVHTLIDTELTIRRNASLVQDGEKQWTFGQVLALLLVSLPIMEVVSMFLNGTPVGKRVRRWLLDVVELRWLLRGLLLPSHQRWTELHDQIDGAITESRAASADLRLEVDKMGAILLPCVAASNIFSVGSLLLVADQTLKIAHETLTVSRHPPMFFKPPEIPQSMLVPVLPPNTHFPKRRKRNTTPSDEGRVDLALRRLIHALTEARDSVSVAQSVRFPDITDQSRFNVVNMHIQHLLDILDTALTTTKGLSLADACLPLEEKISRNNTLATYAILAFTILLARCLRVWSAI
;
A
#
# COMPACT_ATOMS: atom_id res chain seq x y z
N MET A 1 -37.28 -34.41 9.74
CA MET A 1 -36.35 -33.92 8.71
C MET A 1 -36.71 -32.47 8.49
N SER A 2 -35.98 -31.53 9.09
CA SER A 2 -36.12 -30.10 8.78
C SER A 2 -35.74 -29.92 7.32
N GLY A 3 -36.72 -29.58 6.48
CA GLY A 3 -36.54 -29.48 5.04
C GLY A 3 -35.73 -28.25 4.70
N THR A 4 -34.55 -28.45 4.11
CA THR A 4 -33.81 -27.35 3.47
C THR A 4 -34.69 -26.75 2.38
N CYS A 5 -35.00 -25.47 2.49
CA CYS A 5 -35.99 -24.81 1.65
C CYS A 5 -35.42 -23.56 0.95
N VAL A 6 -34.31 -23.00 1.44
CA VAL A 6 -33.58 -21.91 0.79
C VAL A 6 -32.48 -22.50 -0.08
N ALA A 7 -32.56 -22.29 -1.40
CA ALA A 7 -31.51 -22.70 -2.33
C ALA A 7 -30.19 -21.97 -2.02
N ALA A 8 -29.07 -22.68 -1.95
CA ALA A 8 -27.78 -22.06 -1.65
C ALA A 8 -27.34 -21.11 -2.76
N ASN A 9 -26.87 -19.91 -2.40
CA ASN A 9 -26.23 -18.99 -3.35
C ASN A 9 -24.80 -18.63 -2.88
N PRO A 10 -23.79 -19.43 -3.25
CA PRO A 10 -22.41 -19.21 -2.83
C PRO A 10 -21.76 -17.96 -3.45
N ASP A 11 -22.42 -17.22 -4.33
CA ASP A 11 -21.88 -15.96 -4.84
C ASP A 11 -22.27 -14.75 -3.98
N ILE A 12 -23.24 -14.90 -3.08
CA ILE A 12 -23.66 -13.84 -2.14
C ILE A 12 -23.26 -14.17 -0.72
N SER A 13 -23.66 -15.35 -0.23
CA SER A 13 -23.57 -15.66 1.20
C SER A 13 -22.39 -16.54 1.55
N SER A 14 -21.53 -16.88 0.59
CA SER A 14 -20.35 -17.70 0.86
C SER A 14 -19.34 -17.05 1.78
N ILE A 15 -18.58 -17.91 2.45
CA ILE A 15 -17.54 -17.50 3.38
C ILE A 15 -16.47 -16.61 2.72
N GLY A 16 -16.09 -16.88 1.46
CA GLY A 16 -15.07 -16.10 0.76
C GLY A 16 -15.51 -14.67 0.46
N VAL A 17 -16.74 -14.48 -0.03
CA VAL A 17 -17.31 -13.13 -0.26
C VAL A 17 -17.41 -12.37 1.06
N ARG A 18 -17.94 -13.00 2.11
CA ARG A 18 -18.08 -12.36 3.43
C ARG A 18 -16.73 -11.96 4.00
N ILE A 19 -15.74 -12.86 4.03
CA ILE A 19 -14.38 -12.55 4.49
C ILE A 19 -13.78 -11.40 3.68
N ALA A 20 -13.95 -11.39 2.35
CA ALA A 20 -13.43 -10.32 1.51
C ALA A 20 -14.02 -8.96 1.90
N VAL A 21 -15.35 -8.89 2.03
CA VAL A 21 -16.03 -7.65 2.43
C VAL A 21 -15.66 -7.25 3.86
N TYR A 22 -15.58 -8.19 4.81
CA TYR A 22 -15.17 -7.92 6.20
C TYR A 22 -13.75 -7.38 6.27
N ALA A 23 -12.81 -8.01 5.55
CA ALA A 23 -11.43 -7.56 5.51
C ALA A 23 -11.34 -6.17 4.87
N GLN A 24 -11.98 -5.94 3.73
CA GLN A 24 -11.94 -4.65 3.03
C GLN A 24 -12.52 -3.51 3.88
N THR A 25 -13.65 -3.75 4.55
CA THR A 25 -14.32 -2.76 5.41
C THR A 25 -13.55 -2.49 6.70
N LEU A 26 -13.03 -3.51 7.37
CA LEU A 26 -12.26 -3.31 8.61
C LEU A 26 -10.89 -2.67 8.33
N LEU A 27 -10.21 -3.07 7.25
CA LEU A 27 -8.91 -2.51 6.88
C LEU A 27 -9.00 -1.05 6.46
N SER A 28 -10.12 -0.58 5.91
CA SER A 28 -10.26 0.83 5.51
C SER A 28 -10.24 1.80 6.70
N TYR A 29 -10.54 1.32 7.92
CA TYR A 29 -10.44 2.13 9.14
C TYR A 29 -9.00 2.36 9.61
N ALA A 30 -8.08 1.43 9.35
CA ALA A 30 -6.69 1.57 9.78
C ALA A 30 -6.02 2.88 9.28
N PRO A 31 -6.03 3.21 7.97
CA PRO A 31 -5.48 4.47 7.47
C PRO A 31 -6.27 5.69 7.98
N ALA A 32 -7.59 5.56 8.17
CA ALA A 32 -8.38 6.62 8.78
C ALA A 32 -7.93 6.93 10.21
N PHE A 33 -7.67 5.92 11.05
CA PHE A 33 -7.09 6.13 12.38
C PHE A 33 -5.69 6.75 12.33
N LEU A 34 -4.84 6.29 11.40
CA LEU A 34 -3.48 6.79 11.28
C LEU A 34 -3.45 8.27 10.88
N PHE A 35 -4.24 8.66 9.89
CA PHE A 35 -4.29 10.05 9.39
C PHE A 35 -5.05 10.98 10.32
N THR A 36 -5.97 10.47 11.14
CA THR A 36 -6.69 11.30 12.12
C THR A 36 -5.95 11.44 13.45
N TYR A 37 -4.87 10.69 13.66
CA TYR A 37 -4.18 10.60 14.95
C TYR A 37 -3.56 11.93 15.40
N ASP A 38 -3.01 12.71 14.48
CA ASP A 38 -2.39 13.99 14.79
C ASP A 38 -3.41 15.14 14.96
N GLY A 39 -4.68 14.88 14.58
CA GLY A 39 -5.81 15.80 14.64
C GLY A 39 -5.92 16.74 13.44
N LYS A 40 -5.16 16.51 12.38
CA LYS A 40 -5.19 17.30 11.14
C LYS A 40 -5.13 16.35 9.95
N LEU A 41 -6.13 16.41 9.09
CA LEU A 41 -6.07 15.67 7.83
C LEU A 41 -5.37 16.55 6.79
N ASP A 42 -4.20 16.15 6.31
CA ASP A 42 -3.58 16.84 5.18
C ASP A 42 -4.22 16.45 3.83
N SER A 43 -3.97 17.23 2.78
CA SER A 43 -4.57 16.97 1.46
C SER A 43 -4.11 15.68 0.79
N GLU A 44 -2.92 15.17 1.14
CA GLU A 44 -2.38 13.91 0.62
C GLU A 44 -2.97 12.71 1.36
N GLU A 45 -3.16 12.82 2.68
CA GLU A 45 -3.87 11.86 3.53
C GLU A 45 -5.33 11.74 3.12
N GLU A 46 -5.99 12.87 2.87
CA GLU A 46 -7.34 12.90 2.33
C GLU A 46 -7.44 12.18 0.97
N ARG A 47 -6.46 12.44 0.08
CA ARG A 47 -6.35 11.74 -1.20
C ARG A 47 -6.09 10.25 -1.00
N GLY A 48 -5.33 9.89 0.03
CA GLY A 48 -5.10 8.51 0.46
C GLY A 48 -6.42 7.84 0.88
N LEU A 49 -7.20 8.47 1.76
CA LEU A 49 -8.51 7.96 2.16
C LEU A 49 -9.43 7.77 0.95
N PHE A 50 -9.52 8.77 0.07
CA PHE A 50 -10.36 8.66 -1.12
C PHE A 50 -9.95 7.47 -2.00
N LYS A 51 -8.66 7.20 -2.18
CA LYS A 51 -8.15 6.04 -2.92
C LYS A 51 -8.56 4.71 -2.29
N ILE A 52 -8.53 4.62 -0.95
CA ILE A 52 -8.89 3.39 -0.23
C ILE A 52 -10.41 3.13 -0.27
N TYR A 53 -11.22 4.17 -0.10
CA TYR A 53 -12.67 4.05 -0.02
C TYR A 53 -13.36 3.97 -1.39
N THR A 54 -12.74 4.47 -2.46
CA THR A 54 -13.34 4.40 -3.81
C THR A 54 -13.58 2.95 -4.28
N PRO A 55 -12.60 2.03 -4.22
CA PRO A 55 -12.84 0.62 -4.53
C PRO A 55 -13.93 -0.02 -3.67
N LEU A 56 -14.06 0.40 -2.41
CA LEU A 56 -15.10 -0.09 -1.50
C LEU A 56 -16.48 0.38 -1.94
N LEU A 57 -16.65 1.65 -2.28
CA LEU A 57 -17.90 2.19 -2.82
C LEU A 57 -18.27 1.57 -4.18
N ILE A 58 -17.29 1.37 -5.06
CA ILE A 58 -17.50 0.69 -6.34
C ILE A 58 -17.93 -0.77 -6.11
N SER A 59 -17.30 -1.47 -5.18
CA SER A 59 -17.66 -2.85 -4.84
C SER A 59 -19.07 -2.91 -4.24
N SER A 60 -19.43 -1.94 -3.39
CA SER A 60 -20.79 -1.81 -2.83
C SER A 60 -21.83 -1.55 -3.93
N MET A 61 -21.53 -0.69 -4.91
CA MET A 61 -22.35 -0.49 -6.10
C MET A 61 -22.50 -1.78 -6.92
N GLY A 62 -21.40 -2.49 -7.13
CA GLY A 62 -21.38 -3.77 -7.83
C GLY A 62 -22.29 -4.79 -7.17
N LEU A 63 -22.24 -4.92 -5.84
CA LEU A 63 -23.14 -5.80 -5.09
C LEU A 63 -24.61 -5.42 -5.25
N LEU A 64 -24.95 -4.13 -5.23
CA LEU A 64 -26.33 -3.68 -5.44
C LEU A 64 -26.82 -3.99 -6.86
N VAL A 65 -26.03 -3.63 -7.87
CA VAL A 65 -26.40 -3.85 -9.28
C VAL A 65 -26.52 -5.34 -9.58
N THR A 66 -25.57 -6.16 -9.12
CA THR A 66 -25.63 -7.62 -9.29
C THR A 66 -26.84 -8.22 -8.59
N THR A 67 -27.19 -7.74 -7.40
CA THR A 67 -28.40 -8.18 -6.68
C THR A 67 -29.67 -7.88 -7.47
N VAL A 68 -29.80 -6.66 -8.01
CA VAL A 68 -30.95 -6.28 -8.86
C VAL A 68 -31.02 -7.14 -10.11
N ILE A 69 -29.88 -7.40 -10.78
CA ILE A 69 -29.83 -8.24 -11.97
C ILE A 69 -30.17 -9.69 -11.64
N GLN A 70 -29.60 -10.26 -10.58
CA GLN A 70 -29.87 -11.65 -10.16
C GLN A 70 -31.33 -11.84 -9.79
N GLU A 71 -31.90 -10.90 -9.03
CA GLU A 71 -33.32 -10.89 -8.71
C GLU A 71 -34.19 -10.85 -9.98
N ALA A 72 -33.85 -9.98 -10.94
CA ALA A 72 -34.61 -9.85 -12.17
C ALA A 72 -34.51 -11.07 -13.11
N THR A 73 -33.44 -11.87 -13.01
CA THR A 73 -33.15 -12.96 -13.96
C THR A 73 -33.47 -14.34 -13.40
N ILE A 74 -32.93 -14.67 -12.23
CA ILE A 74 -33.03 -16.00 -11.61
C ILE A 74 -33.98 -15.97 -10.40
N GLY A 75 -34.19 -14.78 -9.84
CA GLY A 75 -34.84 -14.60 -8.55
C GLY A 75 -33.84 -14.82 -7.43
N LEU A 76 -33.92 -14.00 -6.39
CA LEU A 76 -33.06 -14.05 -5.23
C LEU A 76 -33.90 -14.25 -3.97
N GLY A 77 -33.60 -15.31 -3.22
CA GLY A 77 -34.32 -15.58 -1.97
C GLY A 77 -34.18 -14.44 -0.97
N ASN A 78 -35.25 -14.19 -0.20
CA ASN A 78 -35.31 -13.12 0.82
C ASN A 78 -34.13 -13.17 1.80
N HIS A 79 -33.68 -14.37 2.18
CA HIS A 79 -32.49 -14.58 2.99
C HIS A 79 -31.22 -13.93 2.40
N HIS A 80 -30.98 -14.12 1.10
CA HIS A 80 -29.80 -13.56 0.44
C HIS A 80 -29.91 -12.05 0.24
N ILE A 81 -31.11 -11.52 -0.03
CA ILE A 81 -31.34 -10.07 -0.11
C ILE A 81 -31.00 -9.40 1.23
N LEU A 82 -31.41 -9.99 2.36
CA LEU A 82 -31.06 -9.48 3.69
C LEU A 82 -29.55 -9.49 3.94
N ILE A 83 -28.84 -10.53 3.50
CA ILE A 83 -27.37 -10.60 3.60
C ILE A 83 -26.74 -9.48 2.77
N VAL A 84 -27.16 -9.31 1.50
CA VAL A 84 -26.67 -8.21 0.65
C VAL A 84 -26.91 -6.87 1.31
N LEU A 85 -28.11 -6.61 1.83
CA LEU A 85 -28.44 -5.35 2.50
C LEU A 85 -27.51 -5.10 3.68
N ASN A 86 -27.21 -6.10 4.50
CA ASN A 86 -26.28 -5.97 5.62
C ASN A 86 -24.83 -5.74 5.16
N LEU A 87 -24.36 -6.46 4.13
CA LEU A 87 -23.02 -6.27 3.56
C LEU A 87 -22.85 -4.87 2.99
N VAL A 88 -23.84 -4.38 2.24
CA VAL A 88 -23.84 -3.04 1.67
C VAL A 88 -23.93 -1.97 2.76
N TRP A 89 -24.73 -2.19 3.82
CA TRP A 89 -24.76 -1.30 5.00
C TRP A 89 -23.40 -1.16 5.66
N MET A 90 -22.71 -2.28 5.86
CA MET A 90 -21.38 -2.32 6.46
C MET A 90 -20.33 -1.59 5.59
N MET A 91 -20.36 -1.80 4.27
CA MET A 91 -19.49 -1.06 3.34
C MET A 91 -19.78 0.44 3.34
N ASN A 92 -21.05 0.83 3.33
CA ASN A 92 -21.44 2.23 3.39
C ASN A 92 -21.08 2.88 4.74
N ALA A 93 -21.26 2.17 5.85
CA ALA A 93 -20.88 2.64 7.18
C ALA A 93 -19.40 2.98 7.24
N SER A 94 -18.53 2.13 6.70
CA SER A 94 -17.10 2.47 6.60
C SER A 94 -16.82 3.68 5.71
N ALA A 95 -17.51 3.81 4.58
CA ALA A 95 -17.35 4.97 3.71
C ALA A 95 -17.88 6.29 4.29
N LEU A 96 -18.72 6.27 5.35
CA LEU A 96 -19.12 7.48 6.07
C LEU A 96 -17.93 8.27 6.62
N VAL A 97 -16.78 7.62 6.86
CA VAL A 97 -15.54 8.30 7.25
C VAL A 97 -15.17 9.41 6.25
N LEU A 98 -15.40 9.22 4.95
CA LEU A 98 -15.18 10.25 3.92
C LEU A 98 -16.09 11.47 4.08
N CYS A 99 -17.28 11.31 4.64
CA CYS A 99 -18.22 12.41 4.89
C CYS A 99 -17.86 13.15 6.18
N VAL A 100 -17.41 12.41 7.18
CA VAL A 100 -17.24 12.92 8.54
C VAL A 100 -15.96 13.74 8.68
N VAL A 101 -14.82 13.23 8.20
CA VAL A 101 -13.53 13.87 8.50
C VAL A 101 -13.43 15.26 7.85
N PRO A 102 -13.78 15.46 6.56
CA PRO A 102 -13.71 16.78 5.95
C PRO A 102 -14.69 17.79 6.55
N THR A 103 -15.88 17.35 6.96
CA THR A 103 -16.87 18.26 7.58
C THR A 103 -16.38 18.79 8.91
N THR A 104 -15.70 17.96 9.72
CA THR A 104 -15.10 18.41 10.98
C THR A 104 -14.00 19.45 10.79
N GLU A 105 -13.16 19.32 9.76
CA GLU A 105 -12.12 20.31 9.47
C GLU A 105 -12.72 21.65 9.02
N VAL A 106 -13.76 21.59 8.17
CA VAL A 106 -14.47 22.79 7.70
C VAL A 106 -15.06 23.58 8.86
N LEU A 107 -15.68 22.89 9.82
CA LEU A 107 -16.23 23.49 11.04
C LEU A 107 -15.16 24.10 11.94
N ASN A 108 -13.95 23.52 11.96
CA ASN A 108 -12.86 23.98 12.83
C ASN A 108 -12.04 25.13 12.23
N ARG A 109 -12.18 25.47 10.94
CA ARG A 109 -11.45 26.62 10.36
C ARG A 109 -12.06 27.92 10.89
N PRO A 110 -11.31 28.72 11.69
CA PRO A 110 -11.83 29.95 12.23
C PRO A 110 -12.22 30.87 11.07
N VAL A 111 -13.50 31.22 10.99
CA VAL A 111 -14.05 32.20 10.03
C VAL A 111 -13.44 33.61 10.24
N LEU A 112 -12.61 33.76 11.28
CA LEU A 112 -12.08 35.03 11.74
C LEU A 112 -10.90 35.55 10.91
N ASN A 113 -11.14 36.74 10.35
CA ASN A 113 -10.19 37.81 10.06
C ASN A 113 -9.54 37.84 8.67
N ALA A 114 -10.10 37.17 7.66
CA ALA A 114 -9.86 37.67 6.30
C ALA A 114 -10.46 39.08 6.24
N PRO A 115 -9.67 40.15 6.07
CA PRO A 115 -10.20 41.51 6.04
C PRO A 115 -11.29 41.54 5.00
N VAL A 116 -12.49 41.90 5.43
CA VAL A 116 -13.65 42.06 4.56
C VAL A 116 -13.33 43.27 3.68
N SER A 117 -12.61 43.04 2.58
CA SER A 117 -12.58 43.99 1.48
C SER A 117 -14.01 44.09 1.00
N ARG A 118 -14.65 45.20 1.34
CA ARG A 118 -16.10 45.46 1.34
C ARG A 118 -16.80 45.35 -0.02
N THR A 119 -16.12 44.84 -1.05
CA THR A 119 -16.54 44.92 -2.45
C THR A 119 -16.40 43.61 -3.24
N GLN A 120 -15.95 42.50 -2.65
CA GLN A 120 -15.87 41.23 -3.39
C GLN A 120 -17.15 40.39 -3.21
N PRO A 121 -17.93 40.12 -4.26
CA PRO A 121 -19.23 39.46 -4.15
C PRO A 121 -19.07 38.04 -3.60
N HIS A 122 -19.90 37.70 -2.60
CA HIS A 122 -19.96 36.39 -1.92
C HIS A 122 -19.96 35.19 -2.88
N ILE A 123 -20.55 35.36 -4.07
CA ILE A 123 -20.64 34.35 -5.12
C ILE A 123 -19.25 33.95 -5.65
N ARG A 124 -18.31 34.89 -5.80
CA ARG A 124 -16.96 34.58 -6.30
C ARG A 124 -16.14 33.80 -5.28
N ARG A 125 -16.39 34.00 -3.99
CA ARG A 125 -15.74 33.26 -2.90
C ARG A 125 -16.28 31.83 -2.80
N LEU A 126 -17.57 31.63 -3.06
CA LEU A 126 -18.20 30.30 -3.22
C LEU A 126 -17.68 29.56 -4.48
N LEU A 127 -17.54 30.26 -5.61
CA LEU A 127 -17.07 29.68 -6.87
C LEU A 127 -15.57 29.35 -6.87
N LEU A 128 -14.71 30.17 -6.25
CA LEU A 128 -13.27 29.84 -6.12
C LEU A 128 -12.98 28.76 -5.07
N TRP A 129 -13.90 28.50 -4.14
CA TRP A 129 -13.79 27.40 -3.17
C TRP A 129 -14.16 26.02 -3.75
N TRP A 130 -14.71 25.99 -4.96
CA TRP A 130 -15.27 24.81 -5.61
C TRP A 130 -14.23 23.82 -6.19
N PRO A 131 -13.11 24.25 -6.82
CA PRO A 131 -12.18 23.35 -7.53
C PRO A 131 -11.48 22.33 -6.62
N GLN A 132 -11.07 22.75 -5.43
CA GLN A 132 -10.35 21.91 -4.47
C GLN A 132 -11.28 20.96 -3.70
N ARG A 133 -12.58 21.27 -3.65
CA ARG A 133 -13.62 20.49 -2.98
C ARG A 133 -14.32 19.44 -3.85
N HIS A 134 -14.11 19.44 -5.17
CA HIS A 134 -14.80 18.49 -6.05
C HIS A 134 -14.57 17.03 -5.66
N ARG A 135 -13.38 16.67 -5.17
CA ARG A 135 -13.06 15.29 -4.78
C ARG A 135 -13.79 14.87 -3.51
N GLN A 136 -13.84 15.74 -2.49
CA GLN A 136 -14.61 15.52 -1.28
C GLN A 136 -16.10 15.38 -1.59
N MET A 137 -16.63 16.29 -2.40
CA MET A 137 -18.02 16.25 -2.84
C MET A 137 -18.31 14.98 -3.64
N LEU A 138 -17.39 14.53 -4.48
CA LEU A 138 -17.54 13.26 -5.20
C LEU A 138 -17.64 12.08 -4.23
N GLY A 139 -16.79 12.01 -3.20
CA GLY A 139 -16.87 10.98 -2.17
C GLY A 139 -18.22 10.98 -1.45
N VAL A 140 -18.68 12.15 -1.00
CA VAL A 140 -19.98 12.33 -0.33
C VAL A 140 -21.14 11.95 -1.25
N VAL A 141 -21.08 12.35 -2.53
CA VAL A 141 -22.10 12.01 -3.54
C VAL A 141 -22.12 10.51 -3.80
N LEU A 142 -20.97 9.87 -3.92
CA LEU A 142 -20.88 8.41 -4.11
C LEU A 142 -21.47 7.67 -2.91
N VAL A 143 -21.13 8.06 -1.68
CA VAL A 143 -21.70 7.49 -0.43
C VAL A 143 -23.21 7.71 -0.37
N SER A 144 -23.69 8.91 -0.73
CA SER A 144 -25.12 9.21 -0.74
C SER A 144 -25.86 8.38 -1.79
N PHE A 145 -25.26 8.20 -2.97
CA PHE A 145 -25.81 7.39 -4.04
C PHE A 145 -25.86 5.89 -3.66
N THR A 146 -24.82 5.36 -3.01
CA THR A 146 -24.82 3.98 -2.49
C THR A 146 -25.84 3.75 -1.39
N LEU A 147 -25.96 4.66 -0.44
CA LEU A 147 -27.01 4.61 0.58
C LEU A 147 -28.40 4.69 -0.05
N THR A 148 -28.59 5.53 -1.06
CA THR A 148 -29.86 5.66 -1.78
C THR A 148 -30.22 4.37 -2.51
N GLY A 149 -29.29 3.80 -3.30
CA GLY A 149 -29.51 2.55 -4.03
C GLY A 149 -29.83 1.37 -3.12
N MET A 150 -29.09 1.25 -2.01
CA MET A 150 -29.37 0.26 -0.97
C MET A 150 -30.74 0.48 -0.32
N SER A 151 -31.13 1.74 -0.10
CA SER A 151 -32.42 2.05 0.51
C SER A 151 -33.60 1.78 -0.42
N ILE A 152 -33.43 2.01 -1.71
CA ILE A 152 -34.42 1.61 -2.73
C ILE A 152 -34.55 0.08 -2.75
N LEU A 153 -33.44 -0.67 -2.72
CA LEU A 153 -33.46 -2.13 -2.64
C LEU A 153 -34.16 -2.60 -1.35
N GLY A 154 -33.85 -1.98 -0.22
CA GLY A 154 -34.48 -2.26 1.07
C GLY A 154 -35.99 -1.99 1.05
N LEU A 155 -36.42 -0.83 0.57
CA LEU A 155 -37.83 -0.49 0.42
C LEU A 155 -38.55 -1.50 -0.46
N TRP A 156 -37.99 -1.79 -1.64
CA TRP A 156 -38.56 -2.75 -2.56
C TRP A 156 -38.72 -4.12 -1.89
N HIS A 157 -37.68 -4.63 -1.22
CA HIS A 157 -37.75 -5.87 -0.46
C HIS A 157 -38.87 -5.84 0.58
N TRP A 158 -38.91 -4.84 1.46
CA TRP A 158 -39.91 -4.76 2.54
C TRP A 158 -41.33 -4.46 2.07
N ILE A 159 -41.54 -3.88 0.88
CA ILE A 159 -42.85 -3.70 0.26
C ILE A 159 -43.33 -5.02 -0.36
N VAL A 160 -42.46 -5.72 -1.11
CA VAL A 160 -42.81 -6.96 -1.80
C VAL A 160 -43.13 -8.09 -0.82
N LEU A 161 -42.47 -8.12 0.35
CA LEU A 161 -42.76 -9.09 1.42
C LEU A 161 -44.23 -9.08 1.89
N ASP A 162 -45.03 -8.03 1.63
CA ASP A 162 -46.44 -7.96 2.05
C ASP A 162 -47.41 -8.66 1.13
N ILE A 163 -47.06 -8.85 -0.15
CA ILE A 163 -48.07 -9.08 -1.17
C ILE A 163 -48.50 -10.55 -1.05
N PRO A 164 -49.69 -10.84 -0.47
CA PRO A 164 -50.12 -12.21 -0.25
C PRO A 164 -50.29 -12.85 -1.62
N GLY A 165 -49.53 -13.91 -1.92
CA GLY A 165 -49.56 -14.59 -3.22
C GLY A 165 -48.58 -14.06 -4.27
N PHE A 166 -47.65 -13.14 -3.94
CA PHE A 166 -46.55 -12.73 -4.84
C PHE A 166 -45.27 -13.55 -4.62
N GLU A 167 -45.38 -14.82 -4.26
CA GLU A 167 -44.27 -15.76 -4.36
C GLU A 167 -44.12 -16.17 -5.83
N ARG A 168 -43.30 -15.44 -6.59
CA ARG A 168 -42.96 -15.80 -7.98
C ARG A 168 -42.17 -17.10 -8.08
N SER A 169 -41.54 -17.53 -6.99
CA SER A 169 -40.80 -18.78 -6.90
C SER A 169 -41.56 -19.76 -6.02
N ALA A 170 -41.71 -20.99 -6.50
CA ALA A 170 -42.47 -22.08 -5.91
C ALA A 170 -41.87 -22.62 -4.59
N LEU A 171 -41.41 -21.74 -3.69
CA LEU A 171 -41.07 -22.16 -2.33
C LEU A 171 -42.35 -22.51 -1.58
N PRO A 172 -42.35 -23.58 -0.77
CA PRO A 172 -43.43 -23.83 0.16
C PRO A 172 -43.49 -22.67 1.16
N SER A 173 -44.67 -22.07 1.34
CA SER A 173 -44.92 -20.96 2.28
C SER A 173 -44.38 -21.19 3.70
N GLN A 174 -44.24 -22.47 4.11
CA GLN A 174 -43.68 -22.87 5.40
C GLN A 174 -42.24 -22.40 5.64
N CYS A 175 -41.44 -22.21 4.58
CA CYS A 175 -40.05 -21.77 4.74
C CYS A 175 -39.93 -20.29 5.12
N PHE A 176 -40.87 -19.48 4.63
CA PHE A 176 -40.80 -18.03 4.74
C PHE A 176 -40.96 -17.54 6.19
N ASP A 177 -41.85 -18.18 6.95
CA ASP A 177 -42.11 -17.86 8.37
C ASP A 177 -40.93 -18.24 9.28
N GLU A 178 -40.05 -19.14 8.83
CA GLU A 178 -38.87 -19.59 9.59
C GLU A 178 -37.65 -18.68 9.39
N ILE A 179 -37.64 -17.84 8.35
CA ILE A 179 -36.51 -16.93 8.09
C ILE A 179 -36.47 -15.84 9.18
N THR A 180 -35.35 -15.79 9.89
CA THR A 180 -35.10 -14.79 10.93
C THR A 180 -34.03 -13.79 10.49
N THR A 181 -34.25 -12.51 10.77
CA THR A 181 -33.23 -11.45 10.66
C THR A 181 -32.75 -11.07 12.06
N THR A 182 -31.51 -10.60 12.18
CA THR A 182 -30.95 -10.15 13.46
C THR A 182 -30.73 -8.65 13.42
N TYR A 183 -31.29 -7.94 14.40
CA TYR A 183 -31.00 -6.54 14.65
C TYR A 183 -30.63 -6.34 16.11
N LEU A 184 -29.50 -5.70 16.37
CA LEU A 184 -29.02 -5.48 17.74
C LEU A 184 -28.89 -6.79 18.52
N PHE A 185 -28.34 -7.84 17.90
CA PHE A 185 -28.21 -9.20 18.42
C PHE A 185 -29.54 -9.95 18.67
N ILE A 186 -30.69 -9.27 18.57
CA ILE A 186 -32.03 -9.83 18.80
C ILE A 186 -32.56 -10.43 17.49
N PRO A 187 -33.01 -11.70 17.50
CA PRO A 187 -33.63 -12.31 16.33
C PRO A 187 -35.08 -11.82 16.18
N PHE A 188 -35.48 -11.54 14.95
CA PHE A 188 -36.84 -11.23 14.58
C PHE A 188 -37.24 -12.07 13.37
N PRO A 189 -38.45 -12.68 13.34
CA PRO A 189 -38.94 -13.28 12.11
C PRO A 189 -39.12 -12.19 11.06
N ILE A 190 -38.80 -12.49 9.80
CA ILE A 190 -38.94 -11.51 8.70
C ILE A 190 -40.40 -11.06 8.52
N THR A 191 -41.35 -11.86 9.00
CA THR A 191 -42.79 -11.60 9.01
C THR A 191 -43.24 -10.69 10.16
N ASP A 192 -42.35 -10.29 11.07
CA ASP A 192 -42.70 -9.34 12.15
C ASP A 192 -43.09 -7.97 11.57
N ARG A 193 -44.37 -7.61 11.77
CA ARG A 193 -44.95 -6.33 11.33
C ARG A 193 -44.22 -5.11 11.89
N ARG A 194 -43.67 -5.21 13.11
CA ARG A 194 -42.96 -4.10 13.76
C ARG A 194 -41.64 -3.82 13.07
N ILE A 195 -40.83 -4.86 12.85
CA ILE A 195 -39.55 -4.75 12.16
C ILE A 195 -39.76 -4.28 10.73
N ARG A 196 -40.76 -4.81 10.05
CA ARG A 196 -41.10 -4.37 8.70
C ARG A 196 -41.49 -2.89 8.65
N THR A 197 -42.33 -2.43 9.57
CA THR A 197 -42.72 -1.01 9.64
C THR A 197 -41.50 -0.12 9.92
N LEU A 198 -40.64 -0.52 10.86
CA LEU A 198 -39.41 0.20 11.18
C LEU A 198 -38.45 0.25 9.98
N SER A 199 -38.25 -0.87 9.29
CA SER A 199 -37.39 -0.93 8.10
C SER A 199 -37.96 -0.09 6.96
N LEU A 200 -39.28 -0.10 6.72
CA LEU A 200 -39.92 0.75 5.72
C LEU A 200 -39.70 2.24 6.03
N ILE A 201 -39.89 2.66 7.28
CA ILE A 201 -39.65 4.06 7.68
C ILE A 201 -38.18 4.41 7.48
N PHE A 202 -37.28 3.55 7.96
CA PHE A 202 -35.85 3.78 7.91
C PHE A 202 -35.34 3.89 6.47
N TYR A 203 -35.68 2.93 5.60
CA TYR A 203 -35.28 2.98 4.20
C TYR A 203 -36.00 4.09 3.41
N SER A 204 -37.22 4.52 3.81
CA SER A 204 -37.87 5.69 3.18
C SER A 204 -37.08 6.98 3.43
N ILE A 205 -36.59 7.15 4.65
CA ILE A 205 -35.75 8.30 5.02
C ILE A 205 -34.42 8.24 4.25
N MET A 206 -33.80 7.07 4.20
CA MET A 206 -32.47 6.88 3.60
C MET A 206 -32.49 6.82 2.05
N ALA A 207 -33.67 6.70 1.43
CA ALA A 207 -33.82 6.79 -0.03
C ALA A 207 -33.67 8.22 -0.56
N LEU A 208 -33.63 9.24 0.31
CA LEU A 208 -33.50 10.63 -0.08
C LEU A 208 -32.02 11.07 0.04
N PRO A 209 -31.30 11.25 -1.09
CA PRO A 209 -29.85 11.47 -1.07
C PRO A 209 -29.42 12.73 -0.32
N LEU A 210 -30.25 13.79 -0.37
CA LEU A 210 -30.01 15.02 0.39
C LEU A 210 -30.14 14.77 1.90
N ILE A 211 -31.12 13.97 2.31
CA ILE A 211 -31.33 13.61 3.71
C ILE A 211 -30.17 12.75 4.21
N ASN A 212 -29.61 11.86 3.40
CA ASN A 212 -28.44 11.06 3.81
C ASN A 212 -27.24 11.93 4.22
N ILE A 213 -26.99 13.01 3.47
CA ILE A 213 -25.92 13.96 3.77
C ILE A 213 -26.23 14.71 5.07
N GLU A 214 -27.44 15.26 5.18
CA GLU A 214 -27.86 16.01 6.37
C GLU A 214 -27.90 15.15 7.64
N ILE A 215 -28.41 13.91 7.57
CA ILE A 215 -28.42 12.97 8.69
C ILE A 215 -27.00 12.66 9.13
N THR A 216 -26.08 12.43 8.20
CA THR A 216 -24.68 12.16 8.54
C THR A 216 -24.09 13.34 9.32
N VAL A 217 -24.30 14.57 8.85
CA VAL A 217 -23.85 15.79 9.55
C VAL A 217 -24.54 15.95 10.91
N MET A 218 -25.85 15.69 10.98
CA MET A 218 -26.65 15.81 12.19
C MET A 218 -26.22 14.79 13.27
N VAL A 219 -25.99 13.53 12.90
CA VAL A 219 -25.54 12.47 13.82
C VAL A 219 -24.20 12.84 14.43
N LEU A 220 -23.27 13.36 13.63
CA LEU A 220 -21.96 13.82 14.12
C LEU A 220 -22.08 14.99 15.08
N ASN A 221 -22.93 15.97 14.74
CA ASN A 221 -23.18 17.11 15.59
C ASN A 221 -23.83 16.68 16.91
N ALA A 222 -24.77 15.73 16.88
CA ALA A 222 -25.40 15.16 18.06
C ALA A 222 -24.40 14.41 18.94
N ILE A 223 -23.56 13.55 18.36
CA ILE A 223 -22.51 12.81 19.07
C ILE A 223 -21.53 13.78 19.74
N ASN A 224 -21.08 14.82 19.03
CA ASN A 224 -20.21 15.85 19.61
C ASN A 224 -20.90 16.57 20.79
N LEU A 225 -22.18 16.92 20.64
CA LEU A 225 -22.96 17.59 21.68
C LEU A 225 -23.19 16.70 22.91
N PHE A 226 -23.57 15.44 22.72
CA PHE A 226 -23.99 14.55 23.81
C PHE A 226 -22.83 13.78 24.47
N LEU A 227 -21.74 13.48 23.75
CA LEU A 227 -20.62 12.73 24.33
C LEU A 227 -19.48 13.64 24.76
N ILE A 228 -19.08 14.60 23.92
CA ILE A 228 -17.87 15.41 24.17
C ILE A 228 -18.17 16.57 25.13
N SER A 229 -19.33 17.22 24.99
CA SER A 229 -19.69 18.38 25.82
C SER A 229 -19.83 18.04 27.32
N PRO A 230 -20.49 16.94 27.74
CA PRO A 230 -20.61 16.64 29.16
C PRO A 230 -19.29 16.22 29.81
N LEU A 231 -18.44 15.47 29.08
CA LEU A 231 -17.09 15.12 29.56
C LEU A 231 -16.25 16.38 29.82
N LYS A 232 -16.36 17.38 28.94
CA LYS A 232 -15.72 18.68 29.11
C LYS A 232 -16.20 19.40 30.37
N ASN A 233 -17.52 19.46 30.57
CA ASN A 233 -18.12 20.17 31.71
C ASN A 233 -17.83 19.48 33.05
N ALA A 234 -17.79 18.15 33.07
CA ALA A 234 -17.45 17.37 34.26
C ALA A 234 -16.01 17.55 34.70
N HIS A 235 -15.06 17.64 33.75
CA HIS A 235 -13.66 17.87 34.08
C HIS A 235 -13.41 19.29 34.61
N GLN A 236 -14.23 20.28 34.25
CA GLN A 236 -14.04 21.66 34.64
C GLN A 236 -14.61 22.01 36.03
N GLY A 237 -15.12 21.00 36.76
CA GLY A 237 -15.65 21.16 38.12
C GLY A 237 -17.01 21.88 38.18
N ASP A 238 -17.65 22.14 37.04
CA ASP A 238 -18.89 22.91 36.96
C ASP A 238 -20.11 21.99 37.05
N PHE A 239 -20.36 21.46 38.26
CA PHE A 239 -21.41 20.49 38.55
C PHE A 239 -22.83 21.01 38.23
N LEU A 240 -23.05 22.33 38.27
CA LEU A 240 -24.33 22.95 37.86
C LEU A 240 -24.57 22.88 36.35
N GLY A 241 -23.50 22.83 35.53
CA GLY A 241 -23.60 22.66 34.07
C GLY A 241 -24.09 21.27 33.65
N ILE A 242 -23.83 20.24 34.47
CA ILE A 242 -24.29 18.86 34.26
C ILE A 242 -25.79 18.73 34.59
N ILE A 243 -26.25 19.39 35.66
CA ILE A 243 -27.67 19.37 36.04
C ILE A 243 -28.53 20.09 34.98
N ARG A 244 -28.00 21.14 34.35
CA ARG A 244 -28.68 21.87 33.26
C ARG A 244 -28.67 21.14 31.91
N SER A 245 -27.74 20.20 31.69
CA SER A 245 -27.68 19.37 30.47
C SER A 245 -28.54 18.11 30.53
N VAL A 246 -28.95 17.67 31.72
CA VAL A 246 -29.77 16.46 31.92
C VAL A 246 -31.28 16.78 31.91
N SER A 247 -31.69 18.03 32.12
CA SER A 247 -33.10 18.47 31.98
C SER A 247 -33.60 18.56 30.52
N PHE A 248 -32.90 17.91 29.57
CA PHE A 248 -32.90 18.15 28.13
C PHE A 248 -33.70 17.10 27.33
N LEU A 249 -34.86 16.65 27.83
CA LEU A 249 -35.81 15.84 27.03
C LEU A 249 -36.99 16.65 26.44
N SER A 250 -37.18 17.91 26.85
CA SER A 250 -38.33 18.73 26.41
C SER A 250 -38.01 19.72 25.25
N ASN A 251 -36.79 19.67 24.70
CA ASN A 251 -36.13 20.82 24.06
C ASN A 251 -36.04 20.76 22.51
N TRP A 252 -36.98 20.09 21.82
CA TRP A 252 -37.03 20.06 20.35
C TRP A 252 -37.21 21.45 19.72
N LEU A 253 -37.84 22.40 20.44
CA LEU A 253 -37.99 23.82 20.03
C LEU A 253 -36.69 24.63 20.22
N TYR A 254 -35.79 24.16 21.08
CA TYR A 254 -34.51 24.82 21.35
C TYR A 254 -33.43 24.40 20.36
N THR A 255 -33.58 23.26 19.68
CA THR A 255 -32.75 22.88 18.53
C THR A 255 -32.79 23.96 17.43
N LEU A 256 -33.94 24.63 17.27
CA LEU A 256 -34.10 25.80 16.40
C LEU A 256 -33.37 27.04 16.96
N ILE A 257 -33.32 27.20 18.28
CA ILE A 257 -32.61 28.30 18.98
C ILE A 257 -31.09 28.07 19.00
N THR A 258 -30.59 26.83 19.05
CA THR A 258 -29.15 26.51 18.94
C THR A 258 -28.58 26.81 17.56
N VAL A 259 -29.40 26.79 16.51
CA VAL A 259 -29.00 27.27 15.17
C VAL A 259 -28.85 28.80 15.15
N LEU A 260 -29.52 29.53 16.06
CA LEU A 260 -29.46 30.99 16.19
C LEU A 260 -28.48 31.50 17.28
N ALA A 261 -28.08 30.67 18.25
CA ALA A 261 -27.23 31.08 19.38
C ALA A 261 -25.72 30.76 19.19
N LEU A 262 -25.28 30.53 17.95
CA LEU A 262 -23.91 30.10 17.63
C LEU A 262 -22.75 31.12 17.83
N PRO A 263 -22.91 32.39 18.28
CA PRO A 263 -21.74 33.25 18.48
C PRO A 263 -21.26 33.48 19.93
N ILE A 264 -21.83 32.86 20.99
CA ILE A 264 -21.60 33.38 22.36
C ILE A 264 -20.59 32.62 23.24
N PHE A 265 -20.21 31.36 23.00
CA PHE A 265 -19.31 30.66 23.96
C PHE A 265 -17.91 30.31 23.42
N GLY A 266 -16.93 31.09 23.88
CA GLY A 266 -15.52 30.97 23.55
C GLY A 266 -14.69 30.06 24.47
N ARG A 267 -13.72 29.39 23.83
CA ARG A 267 -12.27 29.26 24.16
C ARG A 267 -11.82 28.77 25.54
N ASN A 268 -11.32 27.53 25.59
CA ASN A 268 -9.87 27.21 25.69
C ASN A 268 -9.61 25.72 26.00
N TRP A 269 -9.67 24.85 24.99
CA TRP A 269 -9.01 23.52 24.97
C TRP A 269 -8.54 23.20 23.53
N ALA A 270 -7.77 24.12 22.94
CA ALA A 270 -7.47 24.16 21.50
C ALA A 270 -6.71 22.95 20.93
N TRP A 271 -6.13 22.08 21.77
CA TRP A 271 -5.32 20.95 21.31
C TRP A 271 -6.00 19.57 21.44
N LEU A 272 -6.90 19.38 22.40
CA LEU A 272 -7.61 18.10 22.61
C LEU A 272 -8.84 17.96 21.70
N GLU A 273 -9.43 19.10 21.32
CA GLU A 273 -10.70 19.18 20.59
C GLU A 273 -10.67 18.58 19.16
N PRO A 274 -9.65 18.82 18.31
CA PRO A 274 -9.65 18.29 16.95
C PRO A 274 -9.45 16.77 16.92
N ARG A 275 -8.51 16.27 17.72
CA ARG A 275 -8.13 14.84 17.77
C ARG A 275 -9.29 13.97 18.22
N MET A 276 -9.99 14.36 19.29
CA MET A 276 -11.12 13.58 19.79
C MET A 276 -12.29 13.56 18.79
N LYS A 277 -12.54 14.66 18.08
CA LYS A 277 -13.56 14.70 17.01
C LYS A 277 -13.20 13.74 15.87
N CYS A 278 -11.94 13.72 15.43
CA CYS A 278 -11.51 12.83 14.36
C CYS A 278 -11.46 11.35 14.79
N ILE A 279 -11.05 11.05 16.02
CA ILE A 279 -11.10 9.68 16.55
C ILE A 279 -12.55 9.20 16.65
N LEU A 280 -13.45 10.03 17.18
CA LEU A 280 -14.86 9.66 17.33
C LEU A 280 -15.55 9.51 15.97
N ALA A 281 -15.19 10.36 15.01
CA ALA A 281 -15.61 10.30 13.62
C ALA A 281 -15.29 8.96 12.93
N VAL A 282 -14.18 8.32 13.32
CA VAL A 282 -13.77 7.01 12.79
C VAL A 282 -14.34 5.87 13.65
N LEU A 283 -14.36 6.05 14.97
CA LEU A 283 -14.81 5.03 15.92
C LEU A 283 -16.30 4.73 15.83
N VAL A 284 -17.15 5.74 15.64
CA VAL A 284 -18.61 5.55 15.57
C VAL A 284 -18.99 4.68 14.36
N PRO A 285 -18.56 4.99 13.12
CA PRO A 285 -18.83 4.10 12.01
C PRO A 285 -18.17 2.72 12.18
N LEU A 286 -16.99 2.62 12.80
CA LEU A 286 -16.37 1.32 13.09
C LEU A 286 -17.27 0.46 14.00
N ILE A 287 -17.84 1.04 15.06
CA ILE A 287 -18.76 0.34 15.96
C ILE A 287 -19.98 -0.15 15.18
N ILE A 288 -20.56 0.70 14.32
CA ILE A 288 -21.68 0.32 13.45
C ILE A 288 -21.29 -0.84 12.52
N THR A 289 -20.11 -0.78 11.90
CA THR A 289 -19.60 -1.84 11.01
C THR A 289 -19.41 -3.16 11.75
N VAL A 290 -18.75 -3.15 12.91
CA VAL A 290 -18.54 -4.36 13.74
C VAL A 290 -19.88 -4.93 14.19
N HIS A 291 -20.81 -4.07 14.56
CA HIS A 291 -22.15 -4.48 14.95
C HIS A 291 -22.90 -5.16 13.79
N THR A 292 -22.94 -4.53 12.61
CA THR A 292 -23.58 -5.09 11.41
C THR A 292 -22.93 -6.41 10.98
N LEU A 293 -21.60 -6.54 11.13
CA LEU A 293 -20.88 -7.80 10.90
C LEU A 293 -21.40 -8.91 11.82
N ILE A 294 -21.52 -8.65 13.12
CA ILE A 294 -22.01 -9.65 14.07
C ILE A 294 -23.47 -10.01 13.77
N ASP A 295 -24.33 -9.02 13.52
CA ASP A 295 -25.73 -9.26 13.15
C ASP A 295 -25.86 -10.08 11.86
N THR A 296 -24.97 -9.87 10.89
CA THR A 296 -24.92 -10.66 9.65
C THR A 296 -24.58 -12.11 9.93
N GLU A 297 -23.53 -12.38 10.72
CA GLU A 297 -23.12 -13.74 11.06
C GLU A 297 -24.15 -14.46 11.94
N LEU A 298 -24.80 -13.74 12.87
CA LEU A 298 -25.91 -14.29 13.65
C LEU A 298 -27.11 -14.64 12.77
N THR A 299 -27.45 -13.77 11.80
CA THR A 299 -28.51 -14.03 10.82
C THR A 299 -28.21 -15.28 10.00
N ILE A 300 -26.98 -15.43 9.49
CA ILE A 300 -26.59 -16.61 8.71
C ILE A 300 -26.64 -17.88 9.57
N ARG A 301 -26.06 -17.85 10.78
CA ARG A 301 -26.06 -19.01 11.69
C ARG A 301 -27.45 -19.47 12.07
N ARG A 302 -28.39 -18.54 12.31
CA ARG A 302 -29.78 -18.86 12.71
C ARG A 302 -30.58 -19.49 11.58
N ASN A 303 -30.28 -19.14 10.33
CA ASN A 303 -30.96 -19.68 9.15
C ASN A 303 -30.21 -20.88 8.53
N ALA A 304 -29.10 -21.34 9.10
CA ALA A 304 -28.25 -22.37 8.52
C ALA A 304 -28.97 -23.72 8.31
N SER A 305 -30.03 -24.03 9.08
CA SER A 305 -30.85 -25.23 8.88
C SER A 305 -31.83 -25.13 7.71
N LEU A 306 -32.12 -23.91 7.25
CA LEU A 306 -33.05 -23.64 6.14
C LEU A 306 -32.33 -23.65 4.79
N VAL A 307 -31.03 -23.35 4.78
CA VAL A 307 -30.20 -23.25 3.58
C VAL A 307 -29.70 -24.63 3.15
N GLN A 308 -29.79 -24.91 1.85
CA GLN A 308 -29.27 -26.13 1.25
C GLN A 308 -27.75 -26.27 1.40
N ASP A 309 -27.26 -27.51 1.40
CA ASP A 309 -25.83 -27.80 1.34
C ASP A 309 -25.23 -27.24 0.04
N GLY A 310 -24.27 -26.33 0.17
CA GLY A 310 -23.63 -25.66 -0.99
C GLY A 310 -23.05 -24.30 -0.65
N GLU A 311 -23.57 -23.63 0.38
CA GLU A 311 -23.12 -22.30 0.81
C GLU A 311 -21.65 -22.25 1.26
N LYS A 312 -21.11 -23.40 1.72
CA LYS A 312 -19.71 -23.55 2.15
C LYS A 312 -18.74 -23.80 0.99
N GLN A 313 -19.23 -24.00 -0.23
CA GLN A 313 -18.37 -24.30 -1.38
C GLN A 313 -17.63 -23.04 -1.85
N TRP A 314 -16.34 -23.20 -2.15
CA TRP A 314 -15.52 -22.15 -2.73
C TRP A 314 -15.78 -22.03 -4.22
N THR A 315 -16.23 -20.87 -4.69
CA THR A 315 -16.37 -20.55 -6.11
C THR A 315 -15.20 -19.72 -6.60
N PHE A 316 -14.98 -19.71 -7.93
CA PHE A 316 -13.97 -18.85 -8.54
C PHE A 316 -14.18 -17.36 -8.19
N GLY A 317 -15.45 -16.90 -8.13
CA GLY A 317 -15.79 -15.54 -7.74
C GLY A 317 -15.31 -15.16 -6.33
N GLN A 318 -15.32 -16.11 -5.39
CA GLN A 318 -14.82 -15.90 -4.03
C GLN A 318 -13.30 -15.69 -3.97
N VAL A 319 -12.54 -16.48 -4.75
CA VAL A 319 -11.08 -16.33 -4.84
C VAL A 319 -10.73 -14.98 -5.46
N LEU A 320 -11.47 -14.57 -6.48
CA LEU A 320 -11.30 -13.25 -7.10
C LEU A 320 -11.63 -12.12 -6.10
N ALA A 321 -12.70 -12.26 -5.32
CA ALA A 321 -13.05 -11.29 -4.28
C ALA A 321 -11.93 -11.14 -3.23
N LEU A 322 -11.32 -12.24 -2.78
CA LEU A 322 -10.17 -12.18 -1.88
C LEU A 322 -8.94 -11.55 -2.53
N LEU A 323 -8.71 -11.82 -3.81
CA LEU A 323 -7.61 -11.19 -4.55
C LEU A 323 -7.80 -9.68 -4.64
N LEU A 324 -9.04 -9.20 -4.80
CA LEU A 324 -9.34 -7.76 -4.78
C LEU A 324 -9.06 -7.09 -3.43
N VAL A 325 -9.06 -7.85 -2.33
CA VAL A 325 -8.66 -7.35 -1.00
C VAL A 325 -7.14 -7.19 -0.87
N SER A 326 -6.33 -7.85 -1.71
CA SER A 326 -4.87 -7.69 -1.65
C SER A 326 -4.45 -6.25 -1.95
N LEU A 327 -5.15 -5.56 -2.86
CA LEU A 327 -4.88 -4.16 -3.20
C LEU A 327 -5.00 -3.21 -1.99
N PRO A 328 -6.13 -3.11 -1.28
CA PRO A 328 -6.24 -2.27 -0.09
C PRO A 328 -5.30 -2.73 1.03
N ILE A 329 -5.01 -4.03 1.18
CA ILE A 329 -3.98 -4.48 2.12
C ILE A 329 -2.62 -3.87 1.78
N MET A 330 -2.19 -3.97 0.52
CA MET A 330 -0.91 -3.43 0.08
C MET A 330 -0.85 -1.91 0.25
N GLU A 331 -1.94 -1.19 -0.01
CA GLU A 331 -2.02 0.25 0.23
C GLU A 331 -1.92 0.60 1.71
N VAL A 332 -2.68 -0.08 2.58
CA VAL A 332 -2.63 0.14 4.04
C VAL A 332 -1.23 -0.17 4.59
N VAL A 333 -0.62 -1.27 4.14
CA VAL A 333 0.76 -1.62 4.51
C VAL A 333 1.73 -0.55 4.04
N SER A 334 1.64 -0.11 2.78
CA SER A 334 2.48 0.95 2.24
C SER A 334 2.33 2.26 3.02
N MET A 335 1.10 2.68 3.31
CA MET A 335 0.80 3.88 4.10
C MET A 335 1.34 3.75 5.53
N PHE A 336 1.16 2.60 6.16
CA PHE A 336 1.70 2.36 7.51
C PHE A 336 3.22 2.46 7.52
N LEU A 337 3.90 1.71 6.62
CA LEU A 337 5.35 1.63 6.52
C LEU A 337 6.00 2.97 6.15
N ASN A 338 5.35 3.77 5.32
CA ASN A 338 5.91 5.04 4.82
C ASN A 338 5.47 6.25 5.66
N GLY A 339 4.24 6.25 6.17
CA GLY A 339 3.62 7.38 6.86
C GLY A 339 3.95 7.46 8.34
N THR A 340 4.10 6.33 9.04
CA THR A 340 4.21 6.33 10.51
C THR A 340 5.66 6.19 11.00
N PRO A 341 6.04 6.81 12.14
CA PRO A 341 7.37 6.61 12.74
C PRO A 341 7.65 5.15 13.13
N VAL A 342 6.61 4.42 13.53
CA VAL A 342 6.68 2.99 13.83
C VAL A 342 6.88 2.20 12.54
N GLY A 343 6.08 2.47 11.50
CA GLY A 343 6.22 1.84 10.20
C GLY A 343 7.58 2.09 9.55
N LYS A 344 8.17 3.28 9.69
CA LYS A 344 9.56 3.55 9.23
C LYS A 344 10.61 2.73 9.99
N ARG A 345 10.38 2.41 11.27
CA ARG A 345 11.22 1.49 12.04
C ARG A 345 11.02 0.05 11.58
N VAL A 346 9.78 -0.38 11.42
CA VAL A 346 9.43 -1.71 10.88
C VAL A 346 9.97 -1.90 9.47
N ARG A 347 9.88 -0.89 8.60
CA ARG A 347 10.43 -0.91 7.24
C ARG A 347 11.94 -1.07 7.25
N ARG A 348 12.66 -0.32 8.11
CA ARG A 348 14.11 -0.49 8.27
C ARG A 348 14.44 -1.90 8.75
N TRP A 349 13.75 -2.37 9.79
CA TRP A 349 13.91 -3.74 10.29
C TRP A 349 13.61 -4.80 9.23
N LEU A 350 12.55 -4.66 8.45
CA LEU A 350 12.21 -5.56 7.34
C LEU A 350 13.26 -5.55 6.24
N LEU A 351 13.84 -4.38 5.94
CA LEU A 351 14.95 -4.25 4.98
C LEU A 351 16.26 -4.85 5.50
N ASP A 352 16.42 -4.93 6.83
CA ASP A 352 17.62 -5.45 7.49
C ASP A 352 17.52 -6.97 7.76
N VAL A 353 16.32 -7.52 8.00
CA VAL A 353 16.11 -8.91 8.45
C VAL A 353 15.81 -9.91 7.32
N VAL A 354 15.43 -9.45 6.13
CA VAL A 354 15.01 -10.37 5.04
C VAL A 354 15.52 -9.90 3.68
N GLU A 355 15.89 -10.83 2.80
CA GLU A 355 16.11 -10.61 1.35
C GLU A 355 14.85 -10.08 0.60
N LEU A 356 13.78 -9.74 1.33
CA LEU A 356 12.58 -9.05 0.86
C LEU A 356 12.87 -7.65 0.29
N ARG A 357 14.14 -7.20 0.33
CA ARG A 357 14.63 -5.97 -0.30
C ARG A 357 14.17 -5.87 -1.76
N TRP A 358 14.17 -6.99 -2.50
CA TRP A 358 13.69 -7.04 -3.88
C TRP A 358 12.18 -6.83 -3.99
N LEU A 359 11.39 -7.60 -3.23
CA LEU A 359 9.92 -7.52 -3.24
C LEU A 359 9.43 -6.11 -2.83
N LEU A 360 10.00 -5.54 -1.76
CA LEU A 360 9.65 -4.21 -1.25
C LEU A 360 10.03 -3.08 -2.22
N ARG A 361 11.12 -3.21 -2.99
CA ARG A 361 11.46 -2.22 -4.01
C ARG A 361 10.48 -2.29 -5.20
N GLY A 362 10.08 -3.49 -5.63
CA GLY A 362 9.07 -3.68 -6.66
C GLY A 362 7.70 -3.11 -6.27
N LEU A 363 7.27 -3.36 -5.02
CA LEU A 363 5.97 -2.93 -4.51
C LEU A 363 5.89 -1.42 -4.17
N LEU A 364 7.02 -0.78 -3.88
CA LEU A 364 7.08 0.61 -3.42
C LEU A 364 7.70 1.58 -4.43
N LEU A 365 8.01 1.13 -5.65
CA LEU A 365 8.39 2.03 -6.74
C LEU A 365 7.27 3.06 -6.92
N PRO A 366 7.54 4.36 -6.77
CA PRO A 366 6.55 5.39 -7.04
C PRO A 366 6.05 5.16 -8.46
N SER A 367 4.74 4.99 -8.64
CA SER A 367 4.11 4.77 -9.96
C SER A 367 4.36 5.92 -10.96
N HIS A 368 5.09 6.96 -10.54
CA HIS A 368 5.37 8.17 -11.27
C HIS A 368 6.87 8.38 -11.58
N GLN A 369 7.76 7.49 -11.13
CA GLN A 369 9.19 7.60 -11.44
C GLN A 369 9.36 7.40 -12.95
N ARG A 370 9.90 8.41 -13.64
CA ARG A 370 10.05 8.35 -15.10
C ARG A 370 11.13 7.33 -15.44
N TRP A 371 10.90 6.50 -16.46
CA TRP A 371 11.87 5.52 -16.96
C TRP A 371 13.26 6.09 -17.21
N THR A 372 13.34 7.37 -17.60
CA THR A 372 14.60 8.10 -17.76
C THR A 372 15.40 8.16 -16.46
N GLU A 373 14.76 8.42 -15.32
CA GLU A 373 15.44 8.47 -14.02
C GLU A 373 15.95 7.08 -13.60
N LEU A 374 15.21 6.02 -13.92
CA LEU A 374 15.64 4.65 -13.63
C LEU A 374 16.82 4.24 -14.53
N HIS A 375 16.80 4.61 -15.81
CA HIS A 375 17.93 4.42 -16.71
C HIS A 375 19.16 5.19 -16.25
N ASP A 376 19.01 6.46 -15.86
CA ASP A 376 20.13 7.27 -15.39
C ASP A 376 20.70 6.73 -14.07
N GLN A 377 19.87 6.15 -13.19
CA GLN A 377 20.32 5.43 -11.99
C GLN A 377 21.14 4.18 -12.34
N ILE A 378 20.68 3.38 -13.31
CA ILE A 378 21.40 2.16 -13.74
C ILE A 378 22.72 2.52 -14.43
N ASP A 379 22.70 3.52 -15.30
CA ASP A 379 23.89 4.01 -16.01
C ASP A 379 24.92 4.60 -15.03
N GLY A 380 24.45 5.35 -14.03
CA GLY A 380 25.28 5.85 -12.93
C GLY A 380 25.94 4.72 -12.14
N ALA A 381 25.18 3.72 -11.72
CA ALA A 381 25.70 2.59 -10.95
C ALA A 381 26.73 1.74 -11.74
N ILE A 382 26.52 1.55 -13.05
CA ILE A 382 27.48 0.86 -13.92
C ILE A 382 28.75 1.70 -14.10
N THR A 383 28.62 3.01 -14.27
CA THR A 383 29.75 3.92 -14.39
C THR A 383 30.60 3.95 -13.11
N GLU A 384 29.96 3.99 -11.95
CA GLU A 384 30.64 3.89 -10.65
C GLU A 384 31.35 2.54 -10.48
N SER A 385 30.73 1.44 -10.93
CA SER A 385 31.35 0.11 -10.92
C SER A 385 32.61 0.06 -11.78
N ARG A 386 32.63 0.73 -12.95
CA ARG A 386 33.82 0.84 -13.80
C ARG A 386 34.91 1.68 -13.16
N ALA A 387 34.55 2.80 -12.54
CA ALA A 387 35.51 3.64 -11.81
C ALA A 387 36.15 2.88 -10.64
N ALA A 388 35.36 2.11 -9.88
CA ALA A 388 35.87 1.27 -8.80
C ALA A 388 36.77 0.14 -9.30
N SER A 389 36.45 -0.46 -10.46
CA SER A 389 37.30 -1.47 -11.10
C SER A 389 38.65 -0.91 -11.53
N ALA A 390 38.65 0.30 -12.11
CA ALA A 390 39.88 1.00 -12.49
C ALA A 390 40.75 1.37 -11.28
N ASP A 391 40.14 1.82 -10.18
CA ASP A 391 40.84 2.13 -8.92
C ASP A 391 41.49 0.87 -8.32
N LEU A 392 40.76 -0.24 -8.29
CA LEU A 392 41.28 -1.52 -7.82
C LEU A 392 42.46 -2.01 -8.67
N ARG A 393 42.36 -1.88 -10.00
CA ARG A 393 43.45 -2.23 -10.92
C ARG A 393 44.71 -1.39 -10.65
N LEU A 394 44.55 -0.08 -10.44
CA LEU A 394 45.64 0.82 -10.10
C LEU A 394 46.36 0.39 -8.80
N GLU A 395 45.61 -0.02 -7.77
CA GLU A 395 46.21 -0.49 -6.51
C GLU A 395 46.91 -1.85 -6.65
N VAL A 396 46.38 -2.77 -7.48
CA VAL A 396 47.04 -4.04 -7.78
C VAL A 396 48.34 -3.83 -8.55
N ASP A 397 48.34 -2.93 -9.55
CA ASP A 397 49.54 -2.61 -10.35
C ASP A 397 50.65 -1.98 -9.49
N LYS A 398 50.29 -1.15 -8.50
CA LYS A 398 51.24 -0.59 -7.53
C LYS A 398 51.94 -1.65 -6.67
N MET A 399 51.24 -2.73 -6.31
CA MET A 399 51.84 -3.84 -5.54
C MET A 399 52.82 -4.67 -6.37
N GLY A 400 52.53 -4.87 -7.66
CA GLY A 400 53.38 -5.65 -8.56
C GLY A 400 54.79 -5.06 -8.73
N ALA A 401 54.96 -3.75 -8.50
CA ALA A 401 56.26 -3.07 -8.63
C ALA A 401 57.18 -3.23 -7.40
N ILE A 402 56.67 -3.63 -6.24
CA ILE A 402 57.39 -3.50 -4.95
C ILE A 402 57.74 -4.87 -4.32
N LEU A 403 57.01 -5.96 -4.64
CA LEU A 403 57.15 -7.25 -3.96
C LEU A 403 57.13 -8.44 -4.95
N LEU A 404 58.29 -8.87 -5.43
CA LEU A 404 58.47 -10.22 -6.00
C LEU A 404 59.71 -10.89 -5.37
N PRO A 405 59.50 -11.87 -4.48
CA PRO A 405 59.80 -13.24 -4.91
C PRO A 405 58.72 -14.30 -4.59
N CYS A 406 58.51 -15.13 -5.63
CA CYS A 406 58.17 -16.55 -5.64
C CYS A 406 56.79 -17.11 -5.26
N VAL A 407 55.89 -16.44 -4.53
CA VAL A 407 54.54 -17.02 -4.26
C VAL A 407 53.37 -16.05 -4.52
N ALA A 408 53.59 -14.73 -4.44
CA ALA A 408 52.54 -13.75 -4.69
C ALA A 408 52.20 -13.53 -6.19
N ALA A 409 53.11 -13.86 -7.11
CA ALA A 409 52.98 -13.52 -8.53
C ALA A 409 51.80 -14.24 -9.22
N SER A 410 51.52 -15.51 -8.91
CA SER A 410 50.41 -16.25 -9.52
C SER A 410 49.04 -15.72 -9.09
N ASN A 411 48.91 -15.32 -7.82
CA ASN A 411 47.65 -14.82 -7.29
C ASN A 411 47.39 -13.38 -7.74
N ILE A 412 48.43 -12.54 -7.81
CA ILE A 412 48.35 -11.19 -8.41
C ILE A 412 47.97 -11.30 -9.89
N PHE A 413 48.56 -12.25 -10.64
CA PHE A 413 48.21 -12.50 -12.03
C PHE A 413 46.76 -12.98 -12.20
N SER A 414 46.29 -13.84 -11.29
CA SER A 414 44.89 -14.29 -11.26
C SER A 414 43.93 -13.14 -11.00
N VAL A 415 44.20 -12.30 -9.99
CA VAL A 415 43.37 -11.12 -9.67
C VAL A 415 43.38 -10.12 -10.83
N GLY A 416 44.53 -9.84 -11.44
CA GLY A 416 44.64 -8.97 -12.61
C GLY A 416 43.84 -9.48 -13.81
N SER A 417 43.85 -10.80 -14.05
CA SER A 417 43.06 -11.44 -15.12
C SER A 417 41.56 -11.34 -14.85
N LEU A 418 41.13 -11.56 -13.60
CA LEU A 418 39.72 -11.40 -13.21
C LEU A 418 39.24 -9.96 -13.33
N LEU A 419 40.08 -8.96 -13.03
CA LEU A 419 39.75 -7.55 -13.20
C LEU A 419 39.63 -7.14 -14.67
N LEU A 420 40.44 -7.74 -15.55
CA LEU A 420 40.30 -7.55 -16.99
C LEU A 420 38.97 -8.10 -17.50
N VAL A 421 38.58 -9.31 -17.08
CA VAL A 421 37.27 -9.89 -17.38
C VAL A 421 36.15 -9.02 -16.82
N ALA A 422 36.35 -8.44 -15.63
CA ALA A 422 35.37 -7.59 -14.99
C ALA A 422 35.11 -6.29 -15.78
N ASP A 423 36.17 -5.61 -16.22
CA ASP A 423 36.07 -4.41 -17.03
C ASP A 423 35.41 -4.68 -18.40
N GLN A 424 35.78 -5.79 -19.07
CA GLN A 424 35.14 -6.15 -20.35
C GLN A 424 33.65 -6.45 -20.19
N THR A 425 33.27 -7.16 -19.13
CA THR A 425 31.86 -7.49 -18.89
C THR A 425 31.03 -6.24 -18.53
N LEU A 426 31.60 -5.32 -17.73
CA LEU A 426 30.98 -4.03 -17.45
C LEU A 426 30.84 -3.15 -18.70
N LYS A 427 31.82 -3.21 -19.60
CA LYS A 427 31.76 -2.52 -20.89
C LYS A 427 30.63 -3.07 -21.76
N ILE A 428 30.50 -4.40 -21.88
CA ILE A 428 29.41 -5.05 -22.64
C ILE A 428 28.05 -4.69 -22.04
N ALA A 429 27.92 -4.71 -20.71
CA ALA A 429 26.68 -4.33 -20.03
C ALA A 429 26.28 -2.87 -20.33
N HIS A 430 27.25 -1.94 -20.29
CA HIS A 430 27.03 -0.54 -20.63
C HIS A 430 26.65 -0.33 -22.11
N GLU A 431 27.33 -1.01 -23.03
CA GLU A 431 27.02 -0.94 -24.47
C GLU A 431 25.61 -1.50 -24.75
N THR A 432 25.23 -2.60 -24.09
CA THR A 432 23.89 -3.20 -24.24
C THR A 432 22.77 -2.25 -23.81
N LEU A 433 23.01 -1.42 -22.79
CA LEU A 433 22.03 -0.43 -22.31
C LEU A 433 22.00 0.85 -23.16
N THR A 434 23.15 1.31 -23.64
CA THR A 434 23.28 2.59 -24.36
C THR A 434 22.79 2.51 -25.81
N VAL A 435 22.83 1.34 -26.45
CA VAL A 435 22.30 1.12 -27.80
C VAL A 435 20.80 1.49 -27.92
N SER A 436 20.07 1.50 -26.80
CA SER A 436 18.65 1.88 -26.76
C SER A 436 18.37 3.40 -26.88
N ARG A 437 19.38 4.28 -26.74
CA ARG A 437 19.17 5.74 -26.84
C ARG A 437 19.01 6.23 -28.29
N HIS A 438 19.25 5.38 -29.28
CA HIS A 438 18.99 5.73 -30.68
C HIS A 438 17.54 5.40 -31.04
N PRO A 439 16.66 6.40 -31.24
CA PRO A 439 15.32 6.12 -31.75
C PRO A 439 15.42 5.44 -33.12
N PRO A 440 14.49 4.53 -33.48
CA PRO A 440 14.44 3.98 -34.82
C PRO A 440 14.43 5.15 -35.81
N MET A 441 15.33 5.11 -36.79
CA MET A 441 15.49 6.16 -37.81
C MET A 441 14.17 6.37 -38.57
N PHE A 442 13.31 7.24 -38.07
CA PHE A 442 12.32 7.93 -38.86
C PHE A 442 13.01 9.11 -39.54
N PHE A 443 12.94 9.14 -40.87
CA PHE A 443 13.44 10.20 -41.74
C PHE A 443 13.15 11.59 -41.16
N LYS A 444 14.21 12.31 -40.76
CA LYS A 444 14.14 13.73 -40.39
C LYS A 444 14.51 14.56 -41.63
N PRO A 445 13.74 15.61 -42.01
CA PRO A 445 14.11 16.51 -43.09
C PRO A 445 15.35 17.35 -42.72
N PRO A 446 16.06 17.93 -43.71
CA PRO A 446 17.37 18.53 -43.48
C PRO A 446 17.22 19.88 -42.78
N GLU A 447 17.94 20.04 -41.66
CA GLU A 447 18.14 21.36 -41.03
C GLU A 447 19.63 21.70 -40.89
N ILE A 448 19.84 23.00 -41.00
CA ILE A 448 21.05 23.80 -41.22
C ILE A 448 22.01 23.76 -40.00
N PRO A 449 23.34 23.92 -40.18
CA PRO A 449 24.30 23.60 -39.13
C PRO A 449 24.38 24.70 -38.07
N GLN A 450 24.21 24.30 -36.80
CA GLN A 450 24.60 25.09 -35.64
C GLN A 450 25.93 24.59 -35.09
N SER A 451 26.82 25.54 -34.87
CA SER A 451 28.19 25.42 -34.42
C SER A 451 28.32 24.99 -32.96
N MET A 452 29.50 24.43 -32.68
CA MET A 452 30.00 23.86 -31.44
C MET A 452 29.70 24.67 -30.17
N LEU A 453 29.13 24.01 -29.17
CA LEU A 453 29.32 24.35 -27.76
C LEU A 453 29.57 23.07 -26.95
N VAL A 454 30.76 22.97 -26.37
CA VAL A 454 31.19 21.93 -25.44
C VAL A 454 30.67 22.27 -24.05
N PRO A 455 29.92 21.40 -23.35
CA PRO A 455 29.58 21.62 -21.95
C PRO A 455 30.76 21.19 -21.06
N VAL A 456 31.27 22.14 -20.28
CA VAL A 456 32.20 21.89 -19.17
C VAL A 456 31.40 21.48 -17.94
N LEU A 457 31.69 20.30 -17.40
CA LEU A 457 31.10 19.76 -16.17
C LEU A 457 31.65 20.52 -14.93
N PRO A 458 30.82 20.90 -13.95
CA PRO A 458 31.32 21.48 -12.71
C PRO A 458 31.91 20.41 -11.79
N PRO A 459 33.13 20.58 -11.24
CA PRO A 459 33.58 19.79 -10.11
C PRO A 459 33.08 20.48 -8.85
N ASN A 460 32.22 19.84 -8.05
CA ASN A 460 32.11 20.07 -6.59
C ASN A 460 31.00 19.21 -5.98
N THR A 461 31.35 18.02 -5.51
CA THR A 461 30.64 17.35 -4.42
C THR A 461 31.51 17.40 -3.16
N HIS A 462 31.16 18.30 -2.25
CA HIS A 462 31.77 18.41 -0.94
C HIS A 462 31.42 17.19 -0.09
N PHE A 463 32.37 16.26 0.08
CA PHE A 463 32.30 15.26 1.14
C PHE A 463 32.69 15.89 2.50
N PRO A 464 32.00 15.53 3.59
CA PRO A 464 32.34 16.04 4.92
C PRO A 464 33.74 15.58 5.34
N LYS A 465 34.59 16.54 5.72
CA LYS A 465 35.95 16.32 6.25
C LYS A 465 35.88 15.46 7.53
N ARG A 466 36.04 14.15 7.37
CA ARG A 466 36.23 13.20 8.47
C ARG A 466 37.65 13.36 9.02
N ARG A 467 37.78 13.53 10.34
CA ARG A 467 39.03 13.73 11.10
C ARG A 467 40.04 12.62 10.76
N LYS A 468 41.13 12.97 10.09
CA LYS A 468 42.21 12.04 9.68
C LYS A 468 42.92 11.47 10.91
N ARG A 469 42.83 10.15 11.10
CA ARG A 469 43.80 9.37 11.87
C ARG A 469 44.92 9.02 10.88
N ASN A 470 46.14 9.48 11.13
CA ASN A 470 47.31 9.26 10.26
C ASN A 470 47.87 7.84 10.44
N THR A 471 47.06 6.82 10.16
CA THR A 471 47.55 5.46 9.92
C THR A 471 47.45 5.26 8.42
N THR A 472 48.57 5.35 7.71
CA THR A 472 48.63 4.92 6.30
C THR A 472 48.25 3.44 6.28
N PRO A 473 47.11 3.06 5.67
CA PRO A 473 46.73 1.66 5.59
C PRO A 473 47.83 0.88 4.88
N SER A 474 48.09 -0.35 5.35
CA SER A 474 48.97 -1.27 4.63
C SER A 474 48.46 -1.44 3.20
N ASP A 475 49.36 -1.78 2.27
CA ASP A 475 49.02 -1.95 0.85
C ASP A 475 47.89 -2.97 0.66
N GLU A 476 47.89 -4.03 1.47
CA GLU A 476 46.79 -5.00 1.54
C GLU A 476 45.45 -4.37 1.96
N GLY A 477 45.46 -3.49 2.96
CA GLY A 477 44.27 -2.78 3.42
C GLY A 477 43.70 -1.83 2.35
N ARG A 478 44.54 -1.35 1.42
CA ARG A 478 44.09 -0.54 0.28
C ARG A 478 43.38 -1.39 -0.78
N VAL A 479 43.88 -2.59 -1.08
CA VAL A 479 43.20 -3.51 -2.01
C VAL A 479 41.92 -4.12 -1.43
N ASP A 480 41.89 -4.51 -0.14
CA ASP A 480 40.64 -4.97 0.49
C ASP A 480 39.57 -3.86 0.44
N LEU A 481 39.95 -2.60 0.69
CA LEU A 481 39.03 -1.47 0.61
C LEU A 481 38.54 -1.22 -0.82
N ALA A 482 39.43 -1.25 -1.82
CA ALA A 482 39.06 -1.07 -3.22
C ALA A 482 38.16 -2.21 -3.73
N LEU A 483 38.43 -3.45 -3.31
CA LEU A 483 37.62 -4.62 -3.64
C LEU A 483 36.22 -4.55 -3.02
N ARG A 484 36.10 -4.14 -1.75
CA ARG A 484 34.79 -3.90 -1.12
C ARG A 484 34.00 -2.79 -1.80
N ARG A 485 34.66 -1.73 -2.28
CA ARG A 485 34.00 -0.67 -3.06
C ARG A 485 33.45 -1.20 -4.37
N LEU A 486 34.22 -2.02 -5.09
CA LEU A 486 33.77 -2.64 -6.34
C LEU A 486 32.58 -3.57 -6.12
N ILE A 487 32.62 -4.43 -5.09
CA ILE A 487 31.50 -5.32 -4.73
C ILE A 487 30.25 -4.51 -4.38
N HIS A 488 30.39 -3.42 -3.62
CA HIS A 488 29.27 -2.53 -3.28
C HIS A 488 28.66 -1.91 -4.54
N ALA A 489 29.47 -1.34 -5.42
CA ALA A 489 29.00 -0.70 -6.66
C ALA A 489 28.27 -1.71 -7.58
N LEU A 490 28.80 -2.93 -7.71
CA LEU A 490 28.16 -3.97 -8.51
C LEU A 490 26.86 -4.50 -7.90
N THR A 491 26.79 -4.57 -6.57
CA THR A 491 25.55 -4.94 -5.86
C THR A 491 24.47 -3.88 -6.09
N GLU A 492 24.86 -2.61 -6.09
CA GLU A 492 23.96 -1.49 -6.38
C GLU A 492 23.48 -1.48 -7.85
N ALA A 493 24.38 -1.78 -8.79
CA ALA A 493 24.03 -1.96 -10.20
C ALA A 493 23.06 -3.14 -10.41
N ARG A 494 23.32 -4.29 -9.77
CA ARG A 494 22.44 -5.47 -9.80
C ARG A 494 21.05 -5.14 -9.26
N ASP A 495 21.00 -4.53 -8.08
CA ASP A 495 19.72 -4.21 -7.44
C ASP A 495 18.92 -3.22 -8.30
N SER A 496 19.58 -2.27 -8.96
CA SER A 496 18.94 -1.30 -9.87
C SER A 496 18.38 -1.96 -11.14
N VAL A 497 19.14 -2.89 -11.73
CA VAL A 497 18.70 -3.69 -12.88
C VAL A 497 17.54 -4.62 -12.52
N SER A 498 17.58 -5.25 -11.34
CA SER A 498 16.51 -6.13 -10.86
C SER A 498 15.22 -5.37 -10.54
N VAL A 499 15.35 -4.14 -10.04
CA VAL A 499 14.22 -3.21 -9.89
C VAL A 499 13.61 -2.88 -11.25
N ALA A 500 14.42 -2.56 -12.27
CA ALA A 500 13.90 -2.34 -13.62
C ALA A 500 13.21 -3.57 -14.20
N GLN A 501 13.71 -4.79 -13.93
CA GLN A 501 13.05 -6.03 -14.36
C GLN A 501 11.66 -6.25 -13.77
N SER A 502 11.43 -5.77 -12.55
CA SER A 502 10.13 -5.88 -11.87
C SER A 502 9.07 -4.91 -12.41
N VAL A 503 9.50 -3.88 -13.14
CA VAL A 503 8.59 -2.92 -13.79
C VAL A 503 8.20 -3.49 -15.16
N ARG A 504 6.90 -3.56 -15.43
CA ARG A 504 6.35 -4.12 -16.67
C ARG A 504 6.88 -3.34 -17.88
N PHE A 505 7.74 -3.95 -18.69
CA PHE A 505 8.21 -3.36 -19.94
C PHE A 505 7.09 -3.36 -20.99
N PRO A 506 6.92 -2.26 -21.74
CA PRO A 506 6.02 -2.25 -22.90
C PRO A 506 6.60 -3.06 -24.07
N ASP A 507 7.92 -3.28 -24.11
CA ASP A 507 8.62 -4.01 -25.17
C ASP A 507 9.38 -5.23 -24.60
N ILE A 508 9.16 -6.40 -25.21
CA ILE A 508 9.82 -7.68 -24.86
C ILE A 508 11.34 -7.61 -25.12
N THR A 509 11.78 -6.79 -26.09
CA THR A 509 13.20 -6.62 -26.40
C THR A 509 13.95 -5.84 -25.32
N ASP A 510 13.31 -4.89 -24.64
CA ASP A 510 13.93 -4.21 -23.50
C ASP A 510 14.07 -5.17 -22.31
N GLN A 511 13.05 -5.99 -22.06
CA GLN A 511 13.12 -7.00 -21.00
C GLN A 511 14.27 -8.00 -21.22
N SER A 512 14.48 -8.47 -22.47
CA SER A 512 15.56 -9.41 -22.76
C SER A 512 16.94 -8.78 -22.57
N ARG A 513 17.12 -7.49 -22.90
CA ARG A 513 18.36 -6.75 -22.64
C ARG A 513 18.68 -6.63 -21.16
N PHE A 514 17.69 -6.27 -20.34
CA PHE A 514 17.87 -6.22 -18.88
C PHE A 514 18.21 -7.59 -18.28
N ASN A 515 17.68 -8.69 -18.84
CA ASN A 515 18.06 -10.05 -18.45
C ASN A 515 19.52 -10.37 -18.75
N VAL A 516 20.02 -9.99 -19.93
CA VAL A 516 21.42 -10.16 -20.32
C VAL A 516 22.34 -9.37 -19.39
N VAL A 517 21.99 -8.11 -19.11
CA VAL A 517 22.76 -7.25 -18.19
C VAL A 517 22.77 -7.83 -16.77
N ASN A 518 21.62 -8.31 -16.26
CA ASN A 518 21.56 -8.92 -14.94
C ASN A 518 22.42 -10.18 -14.84
N MET A 519 22.39 -11.04 -15.86
CA MET A 519 23.23 -12.24 -15.95
C MET A 519 24.72 -11.88 -15.89
N HIS A 520 25.14 -10.88 -16.66
CA HIS A 520 26.53 -10.40 -16.64
C HIS A 520 26.94 -9.84 -15.28
N ILE A 521 26.09 -9.07 -14.61
CA ILE A 521 26.38 -8.54 -13.27
C ILE A 521 26.45 -9.67 -12.23
N GLN A 522 25.61 -10.70 -12.32
CA GLN A 522 25.69 -11.87 -11.44
C GLN A 522 27.00 -12.63 -11.59
N HIS A 523 27.40 -12.95 -12.82
CA HIS A 523 28.69 -13.60 -13.08
C HIS A 523 29.86 -12.78 -12.53
N LEU A 524 29.79 -11.45 -12.60
CA LEU A 524 30.81 -10.57 -12.03
C LEU A 524 30.90 -10.64 -10.51
N LEU A 525 29.76 -10.70 -9.83
CA LEU A 525 29.72 -10.83 -8.37
C LEU A 525 30.33 -12.17 -7.93
N ASP A 526 30.03 -13.26 -8.62
CA ASP A 526 30.58 -14.58 -8.32
C ASP A 526 32.11 -14.62 -8.50
N ILE A 527 32.60 -13.99 -9.58
CA ILE A 527 34.04 -13.85 -9.85
C ILE A 527 34.72 -13.04 -8.74
N LEU A 528 34.11 -11.94 -8.29
CA LEU A 528 34.70 -11.06 -7.28
C LEU A 528 34.65 -11.65 -5.88
N ASP A 529 33.64 -12.44 -5.55
CA ASP A 529 33.62 -13.18 -4.29
C ASP A 529 34.72 -14.24 -4.25
N THR A 530 34.98 -14.89 -5.38
CA THR A 530 36.13 -15.80 -5.56
C THR A 530 37.46 -15.04 -5.41
N ALA A 531 37.57 -13.83 -5.95
CA ALA A 531 38.75 -12.99 -5.78
C ALA A 531 38.95 -12.57 -4.31
N LEU A 532 37.87 -12.18 -3.61
CA LEU A 532 37.88 -11.77 -2.20
C LEU A 532 38.26 -12.92 -1.26
N THR A 533 37.78 -14.13 -1.53
CA THR A 533 38.18 -15.32 -0.77
C THR A 533 39.65 -15.66 -1.01
N THR A 534 40.14 -15.50 -2.24
CA THR A 534 41.56 -15.70 -2.59
C THR A 534 42.48 -14.67 -1.90
N THR A 535 42.10 -13.40 -1.86
CA THR A 535 42.89 -12.35 -1.18
C THR A 535 42.89 -12.50 0.34
N LYS A 536 41.79 -12.96 0.95
CA LYS A 536 41.77 -13.32 2.38
C LYS A 536 42.69 -14.51 2.69
N GLY A 537 42.79 -15.48 1.78
CA GLY A 537 43.72 -16.60 1.88
C GLY A 537 45.19 -16.17 1.83
N LEU A 538 45.50 -15.11 1.08
CA LEU A 538 46.84 -14.52 1.01
C LEU A 538 47.26 -13.81 2.31
N SER A 539 46.36 -13.04 2.93
CA SER A 539 46.62 -12.35 4.20
C SER A 539 46.94 -13.31 5.36
N LEU A 540 46.46 -14.56 5.28
CA LEU A 540 46.77 -15.62 6.24
C LEU A 540 48.12 -16.33 5.95
N ALA A 541 48.66 -16.16 4.75
CA ALA A 541 49.89 -16.81 4.31
C ALA A 541 51.18 -16.03 4.69
N ASP A 542 51.07 -14.90 5.39
CA ASP A 542 52.18 -14.12 5.95
C ASP A 542 53.03 -14.85 7.02
N ALA A 543 52.82 -16.16 7.20
CA ALA A 543 53.72 -17.03 7.94
C ALA A 543 54.91 -17.55 7.09
N CYS A 544 55.39 -16.76 6.11
CA CYS A 544 56.68 -17.02 5.46
C CYS A 544 57.84 -16.64 6.41
N LEU A 545 58.05 -17.46 7.45
CA LEU A 545 59.29 -17.51 8.20
C LEU A 545 60.45 -17.90 7.27
N PRO A 546 61.67 -17.38 7.48
CA PRO A 546 62.82 -17.66 6.63
C PRO A 546 63.13 -19.17 6.64
N LEU A 547 63.04 -19.76 5.46
CA LEU A 547 63.27 -21.18 5.19
C LEU A 547 64.78 -21.44 5.07
N GLU A 548 65.47 -21.61 6.20
CA GLU A 548 66.80 -22.25 6.19
C GLU A 548 66.79 -23.69 6.74
N GLU A 549 65.65 -24.23 7.21
CA GLU A 549 65.65 -25.60 7.76
C GLU A 549 64.31 -26.33 7.61
N LYS A 550 63.94 -26.76 6.39
CA LYS A 550 63.14 -27.98 6.17
C LYS A 550 62.95 -28.36 4.69
N ILE A 551 64.05 -28.74 4.05
CA ILE A 551 63.99 -29.62 2.88
C ILE A 551 63.74 -31.05 3.41
N SER A 552 62.48 -31.44 3.61
CA SER A 552 62.08 -32.86 3.72
C SER A 552 60.55 -33.12 3.69
N ARG A 553 59.68 -32.11 3.50
CA ARG A 553 58.22 -32.32 3.39
C ARG A 553 57.59 -31.47 2.28
N ASN A 554 58.07 -31.61 1.05
CA ASN A 554 57.41 -31.02 -0.12
C ASN A 554 57.33 -32.04 -1.25
N ASN A 555 56.26 -32.84 -1.23
CA ASN A 555 55.77 -33.56 -2.42
C ASN A 555 54.23 -33.71 -2.43
N THR A 556 53.51 -33.28 -1.39
CA THR A 556 52.03 -33.33 -1.34
C THR A 556 51.36 -32.00 -1.66
N LEU A 557 51.98 -30.85 -1.36
CA LEU A 557 51.34 -29.54 -1.57
C LEU A 557 51.31 -29.12 -3.06
N ALA A 558 52.35 -29.44 -3.82
CA ALA A 558 52.40 -29.20 -5.26
C ALA A 558 51.34 -30.01 -6.02
N THR A 559 51.01 -31.21 -5.54
CA THR A 559 49.99 -32.08 -6.14
C THR A 559 48.59 -31.52 -5.96
N TYR A 560 48.28 -30.92 -4.81
CA TYR A 560 46.97 -30.27 -4.58
C TYR A 560 46.80 -28.98 -5.37
N ALA A 561 47.86 -28.17 -5.55
CA ALA A 561 47.81 -26.97 -6.36
C ALA A 561 47.62 -27.29 -7.86
N ILE A 562 48.30 -28.33 -8.37
CA ILE A 562 48.14 -28.80 -9.75
C ILE A 562 46.74 -29.40 -9.97
N LEU A 563 46.19 -30.12 -8.99
CA LEU A 563 44.84 -30.69 -9.05
C LEU A 563 43.75 -29.59 -9.03
N ALA A 564 43.90 -28.57 -8.19
CA ALA A 564 42.98 -27.44 -8.14
C ALA A 564 42.99 -26.64 -9.46
N PHE A 565 44.17 -26.42 -10.04
CA PHE A 565 44.31 -25.72 -11.32
C PHE A 565 43.73 -26.52 -12.50
N THR A 566 43.91 -27.85 -12.53
CA THR A 566 43.32 -28.71 -13.58
C THR A 566 41.80 -28.80 -13.47
N ILE A 567 41.22 -28.81 -12.26
CA ILE A 567 39.76 -28.78 -12.05
C ILE A 567 39.17 -27.43 -12.50
N LEU A 568 39.86 -26.32 -12.23
CA LEU A 568 39.43 -24.99 -12.65
C LEU A 568 39.46 -24.85 -14.19
N LEU A 569 40.54 -25.33 -14.83
CA LEU A 569 40.68 -25.32 -16.29
C LEU A 569 39.63 -26.19 -16.99
N ALA A 570 39.33 -27.37 -16.42
CA ALA A 570 38.30 -28.28 -16.95
C ALA A 570 36.88 -27.71 -16.84
N ARG A 571 36.58 -26.92 -15.79
CA ARG A 571 35.30 -26.21 -15.65
C ARG A 571 35.18 -25.06 -16.64
N CYS A 572 36.22 -24.26 -16.84
CA CYS A 572 36.23 -23.20 -17.85
C CYS A 572 36.07 -23.75 -19.28
N LEU A 573 36.72 -24.88 -19.60
CA LEU A 573 36.61 -25.50 -20.94
C LEU A 573 35.23 -26.12 -21.21
N ARG A 574 34.53 -26.66 -20.20
CA ARG A 574 33.13 -27.13 -20.35
C ARG A 574 32.14 -25.99 -20.56
N VAL A 575 32.39 -24.84 -19.95
CA VAL A 575 31.55 -23.64 -20.15
C VAL A 575 31.79 -23.06 -21.54
N TRP A 576 33.02 -23.10 -22.06
CA TRP A 576 33.30 -22.71 -23.45
C TRP A 576 32.67 -23.68 -24.45
N SER A 577 32.67 -24.99 -24.22
CA SER A 577 32.04 -25.95 -25.16
C SER A 577 30.51 -25.94 -25.16
N ALA A 578 29.88 -25.17 -24.27
CA ALA A 578 28.42 -25.03 -24.16
C ALA A 578 27.90 -23.67 -24.68
N ILE A 579 28.81 -22.81 -25.14
CA ILE A 579 28.56 -21.61 -25.95
C ILE A 579 28.86 -21.99 -27.40
#